data_AF-A0A1V1PGI8-F1
#
_entry.id   AF-A0A1V1PGI8-F1
#
_cell.length_a   1.000
_cell.length_b   1.000
_cell.length_c   1.000
_cell.angle_alpha   90.00
_cell.angle_beta   90.00
_cell.angle_gamma   90.00
#
_symmetry.space_group_name_H-M   'P 1'
#
loop_
_entity.id
_entity.type
_entity.pdbx_description
1 polymer ?
#
loop_
_entity_poly.entity_id
_entity_poly.type
_entity_poly.pdbx_seq_one_letter_code
_entity_poly.pdbx_strand_id
1 'polypeptide(L)'
;MTVMENSHNAECPVCHHQYSIDPKKFGHPFQCKNCKNEVHLIKIDSSGANNIETDNQWLDEQDHFLLKRILKYEMATQEEIQRGLSLYYQQKKAKKTIRLGGVLVQNGIITQNELELFDTFQDMNKVNEMDRSFAALALKNKLVSLDQIKQAFQKQSEHFKKTKDIIVIGDILHKMGVMTTAYRDAILSRQQRLDVKYMDSSFGAVAIKMGLATRDQIDDALAIQQKLFSMTNKLQLLGNILVDNNVLTDAQTRQILSHQKELKLQAKEREKSQNKSQKRSRNKQKKDKKESIVDIQKLIKVIVSKDKLEARILPVKNLPPDTNLDDILFVLSEKNIKYGVVSHFDIRTYLKNPSSHQTPWLIARGKPPVQPEHASIHYKFDLFDRFSCRSHGSIDHLSWDKWPKAKKEIFWLKEIPENRVCLESVCMQKL
;
A
#
# COMPACT_ATOMS: atom_id res chain seq x y z
N MET A 1 -62.59 1.41 27.70
CA MET A 1 -61.30 0.70 27.74
C MET A 1 -60.26 1.61 27.10
N THR A 2 -59.41 2.18 27.94
CA THR A 2 -58.48 3.27 27.61
C THR A 2 -57.21 2.69 26.99
N VAL A 3 -56.82 3.19 25.82
CA VAL A 3 -55.60 2.81 25.11
C VAL A 3 -54.40 3.42 25.85
N MET A 4 -53.42 2.60 26.23
CA MET A 4 -52.15 3.08 26.77
C MET A 4 -51.30 3.64 25.61
N GLU A 5 -51.03 4.94 25.63
CA GLU A 5 -50.10 5.58 24.70
C GLU A 5 -48.65 5.27 25.11
N ASN A 6 -47.89 4.64 24.21
CA ASN A 6 -46.46 4.40 24.40
C ASN A 6 -45.70 5.73 24.34
N SER A 7 -45.31 6.24 25.51
CA SER A 7 -44.42 7.41 25.59
C SER A 7 -42.96 6.99 25.45
N HIS A 8 -42.17 7.76 24.68
CA HIS A 8 -40.74 7.53 24.51
C HIS A 8 -39.95 8.52 25.38
N ASN A 9 -38.94 8.02 26.08
CA ASN A 9 -38.03 8.84 26.88
C ASN A 9 -36.84 9.26 26.00
N ALA A 10 -36.52 10.56 26.00
CA ALA A 10 -35.34 11.12 25.35
C ALA A 10 -34.52 11.93 26.34
N GLU A 11 -33.21 12.05 26.11
CA GLU A 11 -32.27 12.72 27.01
C GLU A 11 -31.61 13.92 26.31
N CYS A 12 -31.52 15.05 27.01
CA CYS A 12 -30.82 16.22 26.48
C CYS A 12 -29.30 15.99 26.46
N PRO A 13 -28.61 16.13 25.31
CA PRO A 13 -27.18 15.83 25.21
C PRO A 13 -26.28 16.81 25.97
N VAL A 14 -26.80 17.96 26.41
CA VAL A 14 -26.01 18.97 27.12
C VAL A 14 -26.12 18.86 28.63
N CYS A 15 -27.30 18.51 29.15
CA CYS A 15 -27.57 18.51 30.60
C CYS A 15 -28.14 17.20 31.14
N HIS A 16 -28.26 16.17 30.30
CA HIS A 16 -28.72 14.83 30.66
C HIS A 16 -30.14 14.75 31.26
N HIS A 17 -30.93 15.82 31.13
CA HIS A 17 -32.31 15.82 31.63
C HIS A 17 -33.20 14.97 30.70
N GLN A 18 -33.99 14.08 31.29
CA GLN A 18 -34.88 13.17 30.57
C GLN A 18 -36.26 13.80 30.36
N TYR A 19 -36.83 13.58 29.17
CA TYR A 19 -38.14 14.06 28.77
C TYR A 19 -38.96 12.93 28.17
N SER A 20 -40.25 12.89 28.52
CA SER A 20 -41.23 12.07 27.81
C SER A 20 -41.71 12.87 26.59
N ILE A 21 -41.52 12.31 25.39
CA ILE A 21 -41.77 13.02 24.13
C ILE A 21 -42.78 12.25 23.30
N ASP A 22 -43.76 13.00 22.79
CA ASP A 22 -44.74 12.51 21.83
C ASP A 22 -44.01 12.12 20.52
N PRO A 23 -44.20 10.88 20.00
CA PRO A 23 -43.60 10.43 18.74
C PRO A 23 -43.79 11.38 17.56
N LYS A 24 -44.85 12.19 17.56
CA LYS A 24 -45.11 13.17 16.48
C LYS A 24 -44.11 14.33 16.46
N LYS A 25 -43.31 14.52 17.52
CA LYS A 25 -42.35 15.62 17.63
C LYS A 25 -40.92 15.27 17.20
N PHE A 26 -40.65 14.01 16.82
CA PHE A 26 -39.35 13.65 16.24
C PHE A 26 -39.09 14.42 14.94
N GLY A 27 -37.87 14.95 14.78
CA GLY A 27 -37.48 15.74 13.61
C GLY A 27 -37.68 17.26 13.72
N HIS A 28 -38.38 17.75 14.74
CA HIS A 28 -38.50 19.19 15.02
C HIS A 28 -37.47 19.65 16.06
N PRO A 29 -36.93 20.88 15.96
CA PRO A 29 -36.13 21.46 17.03
C PRO A 29 -36.99 21.61 18.29
N PHE A 30 -36.45 21.19 19.44
CA PHE A 30 -37.08 21.43 20.73
C PHE A 30 -36.08 22.11 21.67
N GLN A 31 -36.58 23.01 22.50
CA GLN A 31 -35.77 23.70 23.48
C GLN A 31 -35.80 22.96 24.82
N CYS A 32 -34.64 22.57 25.33
CA CYS A 32 -34.50 21.89 26.61
C CYS A 32 -35.01 22.79 27.75
N LYS A 33 -35.97 22.31 28.56
CA LYS A 33 -36.53 23.11 29.67
C LYS A 33 -35.49 23.43 30.75
N ASN A 34 -34.49 22.56 30.93
CA ASN A 34 -33.46 22.73 31.94
C ASN A 34 -32.35 23.71 31.50
N CYS A 35 -31.73 23.48 30.33
CA CYS A 35 -30.57 24.28 29.89
C CYS A 35 -30.85 25.29 28.76
N LYS A 36 -32.09 25.36 28.25
CA LYS A 36 -32.54 26.26 27.16
C LYS A 36 -31.83 26.10 25.80
N ASN A 37 -30.97 25.09 25.64
CA ASN A 37 -30.38 24.76 24.35
C ASN A 37 -31.40 24.11 23.41
N GLU A 38 -31.30 24.44 22.13
CA GLU A 38 -32.07 23.84 21.05
C GLU A 38 -31.45 22.48 20.69
N VAL A 39 -32.28 21.43 20.68
CA VAL A 39 -31.85 20.05 20.45
C VAL A 39 -32.69 19.46 19.31
N HIS A 40 -32.04 18.85 18.33
CA HIS A 40 -32.69 18.07 17.29
C HIS A 40 -32.70 16.60 17.68
N LEU A 41 -33.89 16.06 17.93
CA LEU A 41 -34.06 14.65 18.24
C LEU A 41 -34.26 13.88 16.94
N ILE A 42 -33.25 13.10 16.58
CA ILE A 42 -33.28 12.19 15.44
C ILE A 42 -33.75 10.83 15.96
N LYS A 43 -34.73 10.24 15.30
CA LYS A 43 -35.19 8.88 15.60
C LYS A 43 -34.09 7.90 15.21
N ILE A 44 -33.42 7.30 16.19
CA ILE A 44 -32.47 6.21 15.96
C ILE A 44 -33.28 4.93 16.05
N ASP A 45 -33.70 4.38 14.92
CA ASP A 45 -34.36 3.08 14.89
C ASP A 45 -33.34 1.99 15.28
N SER A 46 -33.44 1.46 16.50
CA SER A 46 -32.55 0.43 17.06
C SER A 46 -32.54 -0.90 16.30
N SER A 47 -33.38 -1.03 15.26
CA SER A 47 -33.43 -2.17 14.34
C SER A 47 -32.47 -2.04 13.14
N GLY A 48 -31.71 -0.95 13.03
CA GLY A 48 -30.78 -0.69 11.91
C GLY A 48 -29.28 -0.89 12.21
N ALA A 49 -28.89 -1.44 13.37
CA ALA A 49 -27.49 -1.51 13.78
C ALA A 49 -26.61 -2.50 12.99
N ASN A 50 -27.15 -3.26 12.02
CA ASN A 50 -26.40 -4.32 11.33
C ASN A 50 -26.22 -4.14 9.82
N ASN A 51 -26.58 -3.02 9.21
CA ASN A 51 -26.18 -2.74 7.82
C ASN A 51 -26.16 -1.24 7.55
N ILE A 52 -25.12 -0.55 8.07
CA ILE A 52 -24.58 0.55 7.28
C ILE A 52 -23.79 -0.17 6.17
N GLU A 53 -24.36 -0.25 4.97
CA GLU A 53 -23.56 -0.42 3.75
C GLU A 53 -22.64 0.81 3.68
N THR A 54 -21.53 0.74 4.43
CA THR A 54 -20.45 1.69 4.28
C THR A 54 -19.92 1.43 2.88
N ASP A 55 -20.11 2.42 2.03
CA ASP A 55 -19.52 2.50 0.71
C ASP A 55 -17.99 2.48 0.89
N ASN A 56 -17.42 1.28 1.05
CA ASN A 56 -16.00 1.03 1.37
C ASN A 56 -15.06 1.51 0.25
N GLN A 57 -15.63 2.07 -0.81
CA GLN A 57 -14.96 2.54 -2.01
C GLN A 57 -13.91 3.64 -1.73
N TRP A 58 -13.93 4.27 -0.55
CA TRP A 58 -13.04 5.41 -0.21
C TRP A 58 -11.89 5.07 0.73
N LEU A 59 -11.86 3.84 1.26
CA LEU A 59 -10.79 3.36 2.14
C LEU A 59 -9.84 2.47 1.33
N ASP A 60 -8.55 2.79 1.38
CA ASP A 60 -7.55 1.92 0.77
C ASP A 60 -7.12 0.79 1.72
N GLU A 61 -6.27 -0.12 1.24
CA GLU A 61 -5.77 -1.25 2.04
C GLU A 61 -5.00 -0.79 3.29
N GLN A 62 -4.34 0.38 3.24
CA GLN A 62 -3.60 0.94 4.37
C GLN A 62 -4.56 1.44 5.45
N ASP A 63 -5.63 2.11 5.05
CA ASP A 63 -6.68 2.59 5.94
C ASP A 63 -7.36 1.40 6.66
N HIS A 64 -7.68 0.32 5.94
CA HIS A 64 -8.24 -0.89 6.54
C HIS A 64 -7.28 -1.54 7.55
N PHE A 65 -5.99 -1.61 7.20
CA PHE A 65 -4.97 -2.14 8.10
C PHE A 65 -4.86 -1.29 9.37
N LEU A 66 -4.83 0.03 9.23
CA LEU A 66 -4.79 0.98 10.34
C LEU A 66 -5.99 0.78 11.28
N LEU A 67 -7.21 0.80 10.75
CA LEU A 67 -8.44 0.63 11.54
C LEU A 67 -8.48 -0.71 12.28
N LYS A 68 -8.11 -1.81 11.60
CA LYS A 68 -8.05 -3.14 12.21
C LYS A 68 -7.05 -3.18 13.37
N ARG A 69 -5.96 -2.43 13.27
CA ARG A 69 -4.91 -2.39 14.31
C ARG A 69 -5.31 -1.50 15.48
N ILE A 70 -5.93 -0.35 15.23
CA ILE A 70 -6.48 0.52 16.28
C ILE A 70 -7.45 -0.26 17.16
N LEU A 71 -8.39 -1.00 16.55
CA LEU A 71 -9.33 -1.86 17.27
C LEU A 71 -8.61 -2.98 18.02
N LYS A 72 -7.67 -3.67 17.37
CA LYS A 72 -6.96 -4.80 17.97
C LYS A 72 -6.13 -4.42 19.20
N TYR A 73 -5.62 -3.20 19.25
CA TYR A 73 -4.82 -2.71 20.37
C TYR A 73 -5.62 -1.79 21.31
N GLU A 74 -6.94 -1.71 21.13
CA GLU A 74 -7.86 -0.91 21.96
C GLU A 74 -7.44 0.57 22.09
N MET A 75 -6.83 1.11 21.02
CA MET A 75 -6.29 2.48 21.03
C MET A 75 -7.38 3.52 20.81
N ALA A 76 -8.50 3.10 20.22
CA ALA A 76 -9.73 3.86 20.15
C ALA A 76 -10.93 2.91 20.15
N THR A 77 -12.04 3.40 20.67
CA THR A 77 -13.32 2.69 20.65
C THR A 77 -13.91 2.65 19.24
N GLN A 78 -14.83 1.71 19.00
CA GLN A 78 -15.55 1.62 17.73
C GLN A 78 -16.32 2.91 17.41
N GLU A 79 -16.87 3.60 18.43
CA GLU A 79 -17.58 4.87 18.27
C GLU A 79 -16.64 6.01 17.87
N GLU A 80 -15.45 6.10 18.47
CA GLU A 80 -14.41 7.08 18.08
C GLU A 80 -13.96 6.88 16.64
N ILE A 81 -13.77 5.62 16.23
CA ILE A 81 -13.43 5.28 14.86
C ILE A 81 -14.55 5.69 13.90
N GLN A 82 -15.82 5.40 14.24
CA GLN A 82 -16.96 5.79 13.42
C GLN A 82 -17.07 7.32 13.29
N ARG A 83 -16.83 8.06 14.38
CA ARG A 83 -16.75 9.53 14.33
C ARG A 83 -15.62 10.00 13.41
N GLY A 84 -14.43 9.42 13.54
CA GLY A 84 -13.28 9.72 12.68
C GLY A 84 -13.55 9.43 11.19
N LEU A 85 -14.18 8.29 10.89
CA LEU A 85 -14.60 7.92 9.54
C LEU A 85 -15.63 8.90 8.97
N SER A 86 -16.60 9.32 9.78
CA SER A 86 -17.63 10.29 9.37
C SER A 86 -16.99 11.63 8.97
N LEU A 87 -16.02 12.11 9.77
CA LEU A 87 -15.24 13.31 9.47
C LEU A 87 -14.36 13.13 8.23
N TYR A 88 -13.70 11.98 8.09
CA TYR A 88 -12.91 11.65 6.91
C TYR A 88 -13.75 11.69 5.63
N TYR A 89 -14.93 11.07 5.64
CA TYR A 89 -15.84 11.10 4.50
C TYR A 89 -16.38 12.50 4.21
N GLN A 90 -16.68 13.31 5.23
CA GLN A 90 -17.06 14.70 5.03
C GLN A 90 -15.95 15.52 4.35
N GLN A 91 -14.69 15.33 4.79
CA GLN A 91 -13.54 16.02 4.19
C GLN A 91 -13.25 15.54 2.76
N LYS A 92 -13.42 14.25 2.48
CA LYS A 92 -13.30 13.69 1.13
C LYS A 92 -14.42 14.15 0.21
N LYS A 93 -15.67 14.30 0.69
CA LYS A 93 -16.78 14.93 -0.06
C LYS A 93 -16.43 16.37 -0.43
N ALA A 94 -15.75 17.09 0.46
CA ALA A 94 -15.18 18.41 0.20
C ALA A 94 -13.93 18.40 -0.71
N LYS A 95 -13.57 17.25 -1.31
CA LYS A 95 -12.42 17.03 -2.21
C LYS A 95 -11.06 17.37 -1.60
N LYS A 96 -10.94 17.33 -0.27
CA LYS A 96 -9.64 17.48 0.41
C LYS A 96 -8.82 16.19 0.30
N THR A 97 -7.53 16.32 0.00
CA THR A 97 -6.55 15.23 -0.11
C THR A 97 -6.01 14.83 1.26
N ILE A 98 -6.87 14.33 2.14
CA ILE A 98 -6.47 13.96 3.50
C ILE A 98 -6.44 12.43 3.62
N ARG A 99 -5.45 11.89 4.34
CA ARG A 99 -5.35 10.47 4.72
C ARG A 99 -6.12 10.21 6.00
N LEU A 100 -6.73 9.05 6.15
CA LEU A 100 -7.53 8.71 7.33
C LEU A 100 -6.71 8.88 8.62
N GLY A 101 -5.48 8.37 8.65
CA GLY A 101 -4.60 8.52 9.81
C GLY A 101 -4.39 9.97 10.25
N GLY A 102 -4.28 10.89 9.28
CA GLY A 102 -4.18 12.33 9.59
C GLY A 102 -5.46 12.90 10.20
N VAL A 103 -6.64 12.46 9.74
CA VAL A 103 -7.93 12.85 10.34
C VAL A 103 -8.05 12.32 11.77
N LEU A 104 -7.67 11.07 12.00
CA LEU A 104 -7.73 10.47 13.34
C LEU A 104 -6.81 11.20 14.32
N VAL A 105 -5.60 11.59 13.88
CA VAL A 105 -4.68 12.40 14.68
C VAL A 105 -5.19 13.81 14.94
N GLN A 106 -5.69 14.50 13.91
CA GLN A 106 -6.22 15.86 14.05
C GLN A 106 -7.39 15.97 15.01
N ASN A 107 -8.19 14.91 15.12
CA ASN A 107 -9.34 14.84 16.02
C ASN A 107 -9.01 14.20 17.38
N GLY A 108 -7.74 13.91 17.65
CA GLY A 108 -7.30 13.34 18.93
C GLY A 108 -7.80 11.92 19.20
N ILE A 109 -8.22 11.18 18.16
CA ILE A 109 -8.66 9.78 18.27
C ILE A 109 -7.45 8.86 18.46
N ILE A 110 -6.35 9.17 17.78
CA ILE A 110 -5.04 8.56 18.01
C ILE A 110 -3.99 9.66 18.09
N THR A 111 -2.86 9.40 18.73
CA THR A 111 -1.73 10.31 18.79
C THR A 111 -0.82 10.14 17.57
N GLN A 112 0.01 11.15 17.29
CA GLN A 112 0.99 11.08 16.20
C GLN A 112 1.99 9.92 16.38
N ASN A 113 2.42 9.65 17.61
CA ASN A 113 3.36 8.57 17.92
C ASN A 113 2.74 7.19 17.65
N GLU A 114 1.44 7.04 17.91
CA GLU A 114 0.70 5.82 17.63
C GLU A 114 0.52 5.60 16.13
N LEU A 115 0.28 6.67 15.37
CA LEU A 115 0.26 6.59 13.91
C LEU A 115 1.62 6.13 13.35
N GLU A 116 2.72 6.72 13.81
CA GLU A 116 4.08 6.30 13.42
C GLU A 116 4.35 4.83 13.80
N LEU A 117 3.86 4.38 14.95
CA LEU A 117 3.97 2.98 15.35
C LEU A 117 3.24 2.06 14.35
N PHE A 118 2.10 2.45 13.79
CA PHE A 118 1.42 1.65 12.76
C PHE A 118 2.19 1.57 11.45
N ASP A 119 2.82 2.66 11.02
CA ASP A 119 3.69 2.67 9.85
C ASP A 119 4.84 1.67 10.04
N THR A 120 5.47 1.65 11.23
CA THR A 120 6.52 0.67 11.54
C THR A 120 6.01 -0.78 11.51
N PHE A 121 4.78 -1.05 11.96
CA PHE A 121 4.18 -2.37 11.87
C PHE A 121 3.88 -2.78 10.42
N GLN A 122 3.48 -1.85 9.56
CA GLN A 122 3.24 -2.12 8.15
C GLN A 122 4.55 -2.49 7.45
N ASP A 123 5.61 -1.73 7.71
CA ASP A 123 6.94 -2.02 7.18
C ASP A 123 7.48 -3.35 7.72
N MET A 124 7.23 -3.67 8.99
CA MET A 124 7.58 -4.98 9.56
C MET A 124 6.86 -6.11 8.82
N ASN A 125 5.59 -5.94 8.44
CA ASN A 125 4.86 -6.98 7.70
C ASN A 125 5.44 -7.19 6.30
N LYS A 126 5.77 -6.11 5.58
CA LYS A 126 6.45 -6.20 4.28
C LYS A 126 7.80 -6.90 4.41
N VAL A 127 8.57 -6.56 5.45
CA VAL A 127 9.84 -7.23 5.72
C VAL A 127 9.63 -8.70 6.08
N ASN A 128 8.63 -9.04 6.88
CA ASN A 128 8.30 -10.42 7.23
C ASN A 128 7.91 -11.25 6.00
N GLU A 129 7.17 -10.69 5.06
CA GLU A 129 6.81 -11.37 3.81
C GLU A 129 8.06 -11.70 2.97
N MET A 130 8.94 -10.71 2.81
CA MET A 130 10.22 -10.92 2.12
C MET A 130 11.12 -11.90 2.87
N ASP A 131 11.11 -11.87 4.21
CA ASP A 131 11.88 -12.79 5.07
C ASP A 131 11.33 -14.21 5.02
N ARG A 132 10.02 -14.41 4.82
CA ARG A 132 9.44 -15.73 4.55
C ARG A 132 9.94 -16.29 3.22
N SER A 133 9.99 -15.45 2.18
CA SER A 133 10.59 -15.82 0.90
C SER A 133 12.09 -16.16 1.06
N PHE A 134 12.82 -15.39 1.87
CA PHE A 134 14.23 -15.62 2.15
C PHE A 134 14.42 -16.98 2.84
N ALA A 135 13.61 -17.25 3.88
CA ALA A 135 13.62 -18.50 4.62
C ALA A 135 13.27 -19.71 3.73
N ALA A 136 12.29 -19.57 2.83
CA ALA A 136 11.92 -20.62 1.88
C ALA A 136 13.08 -20.94 0.92
N LEU A 137 13.78 -19.92 0.41
CA LEU A 137 14.97 -20.11 -0.42
C LEU A 137 16.12 -20.79 0.34
N ALA A 138 16.36 -20.37 1.59
CA ALA A 138 17.37 -20.96 2.45
C ALA A 138 17.08 -22.45 2.75
N LEU A 139 15.81 -22.80 3.02
CA LEU A 139 15.36 -24.18 3.20
C LEU A 139 15.52 -25.01 1.93
N LYS A 140 15.10 -24.47 0.78
CA LYS A 140 15.19 -25.15 -0.51
C LYS A 140 16.64 -25.51 -0.87
N ASN A 141 17.58 -24.64 -0.50
CA ASN A 141 19.01 -24.85 -0.71
C ASN A 141 19.68 -25.67 0.42
N LYS A 142 18.92 -26.20 1.39
CA LYS A 142 19.41 -26.97 2.54
C LYS A 142 20.48 -26.24 3.37
N LEU A 143 20.47 -24.91 3.36
CA LEU A 143 21.44 -24.08 4.08
C LEU A 143 21.09 -23.94 5.56
N VAL A 144 19.80 -24.07 5.89
CA VAL A 144 19.25 -23.76 7.21
C VAL A 144 18.16 -24.79 7.53
N SER A 145 18.06 -25.21 8.79
CA SER A 145 16.96 -26.06 9.25
C SER A 145 15.69 -25.26 9.56
N LEU A 146 14.54 -25.93 9.54
CA LEU A 146 13.25 -25.31 9.90
C LEU A 146 13.29 -24.70 11.32
N ASP A 147 13.96 -25.37 12.26
CA ASP A 147 14.05 -24.90 13.64
C ASP A 147 14.94 -23.68 13.79
N GLN A 148 16.05 -23.59 13.04
CA GLN A 148 16.90 -22.40 13.00
C GLN A 148 16.14 -21.18 12.46
N ILE A 149 15.27 -21.38 11.45
CA ILE A 149 14.41 -20.31 10.93
C ILE A 149 13.37 -19.87 11.97
N LYS A 150 12.72 -20.81 12.66
CA LYS A 150 11.78 -20.48 13.74
C LYS A 150 12.46 -19.66 14.83
N GLN A 151 13.65 -20.06 15.26
CA GLN A 151 14.45 -19.32 16.24
C GLN A 151 14.83 -17.92 15.74
N ALA A 152 15.16 -17.77 14.45
CA ALA A 152 15.50 -16.48 13.87
C ALA A 152 14.28 -15.52 13.82
N PHE A 153 13.10 -16.00 13.42
CA PHE A 153 11.86 -15.21 13.47
C PHE A 153 11.45 -14.82 14.90
N GLN A 154 11.69 -15.72 15.87
CA GLN A 154 11.46 -15.41 17.27
C GLN A 154 12.38 -14.27 17.74
N LYS A 155 13.68 -14.35 17.47
CA LYS A 155 14.65 -13.29 17.78
C LYS A 155 14.33 -11.97 17.09
N GLN A 156 13.87 -12.02 15.84
CA GLN A 156 13.41 -10.83 15.10
C GLN A 156 12.23 -10.15 15.83
N SER A 157 11.24 -10.95 16.23
CA SER A 157 10.05 -10.46 16.93
C SER A 157 10.39 -9.88 18.31
N GLU A 158 11.30 -10.52 19.05
CA GLU A 158 11.80 -10.02 20.33
C GLU A 158 12.60 -8.72 20.17
N HIS A 159 13.45 -8.64 19.14
CA HIS A 159 14.21 -7.43 18.83
C HIS A 159 13.29 -6.25 18.53
N PHE A 160 12.29 -6.46 17.66
CA PHE A 160 11.32 -5.44 17.30
C PHE A 160 10.48 -4.99 18.50
N LYS A 161 10.08 -5.91 19.39
CA LYS A 161 9.36 -5.55 20.63
C LYS A 161 10.17 -4.62 21.53
N LYS A 162 11.48 -4.86 21.65
CA LYS A 162 12.38 -4.09 22.54
C LYS A 162 12.81 -2.75 21.95
N THR A 163 13.19 -2.73 20.67
CA THR A 163 13.84 -1.56 20.04
C THR A 163 12.94 -0.79 19.11
N LYS A 164 11.85 -1.43 18.61
CA LYS A 164 11.04 -0.96 17.47
C LYS A 164 11.80 -0.85 16.14
N ASP A 165 13.00 -1.40 16.07
CA ASP A 165 13.80 -1.48 14.85
C ASP A 165 13.59 -2.82 14.14
N ILE A 166 13.43 -2.75 12.82
CA ILE A 166 13.24 -3.91 11.94
C ILE A 166 14.60 -4.44 11.48
N ILE A 167 14.93 -5.67 11.87
CA ILE A 167 16.13 -6.39 11.38
C ILE A 167 15.67 -7.49 10.42
N VAL A 168 16.36 -7.65 9.29
CA VAL A 168 16.08 -8.73 8.33
C VAL A 168 16.55 -10.09 8.83
N ILE A 169 15.80 -11.16 8.55
CA ILE A 169 16.11 -12.51 9.04
C ILE A 169 17.49 -13.03 8.61
N GLY A 170 17.96 -12.63 7.42
CA GLY A 170 19.27 -13.02 6.90
C GLY A 170 20.43 -12.55 7.80
N ASP A 171 20.33 -11.36 8.39
CA ASP A 171 21.33 -10.85 9.32
C ASP A 171 21.30 -11.59 10.66
N ILE A 172 20.11 -12.00 11.11
CA ILE A 172 19.95 -12.78 12.34
C ILE A 172 20.57 -14.17 12.16
N LEU A 173 20.28 -14.84 11.06
CA LEU A 173 20.85 -16.15 10.73
C LEU A 173 22.38 -16.08 10.57
N HIS A 174 22.89 -15.00 9.97
CA HIS A 174 24.33 -14.76 9.90
C HIS A 174 24.96 -14.55 11.29
N LYS A 175 24.37 -13.70 12.13
CA LYS A 175 24.83 -13.47 13.51
C LYS A 175 24.78 -14.74 14.37
N MET A 176 23.85 -15.65 14.08
CA MET A 176 23.77 -16.96 14.74
C MET A 176 24.85 -17.95 14.26
N GLY A 177 25.66 -17.60 13.26
CA GLY A 177 26.66 -18.49 12.67
C GLY A 177 26.07 -19.60 11.80
N VAL A 178 24.77 -19.54 11.49
CA VAL A 178 24.06 -20.57 10.72
C VAL A 178 24.31 -20.42 9.22
N MET A 179 24.58 -19.19 8.74
CA MET A 179 24.93 -18.93 7.35
C MET A 179 26.09 -17.93 7.21
N THR A 180 26.85 -18.08 6.13
CA THR A 180 27.94 -17.16 5.78
C THR A 180 27.39 -15.84 5.21
N THR A 181 28.20 -14.79 5.27
CA THR A 181 27.88 -13.49 4.65
C THR A 181 27.61 -13.62 3.16
N ALA A 182 28.42 -14.42 2.45
CA ALA A 182 28.27 -14.65 1.02
C ALA A 182 26.90 -15.27 0.66
N TYR A 183 26.42 -16.25 1.44
CA TYR A 183 25.09 -16.83 1.20
C TYR A 183 23.95 -15.89 1.48
N ARG A 184 24.03 -15.18 2.61
CA ARG A 184 23.06 -14.14 2.94
C ARG A 184 22.95 -13.14 1.79
N ASP A 185 24.09 -12.63 1.32
CA ASP A 185 24.14 -11.62 0.27
C ASP A 185 23.63 -12.18 -1.06
N ALA A 186 23.97 -13.41 -1.43
CA ALA A 186 23.47 -14.06 -2.64
C ALA A 186 21.93 -14.21 -2.66
N ILE A 187 21.32 -14.59 -1.52
CA ILE A 187 19.85 -14.68 -1.42
C ILE A 187 19.22 -13.28 -1.46
N LEU A 188 19.79 -12.30 -0.77
CA LEU A 188 19.33 -10.91 -0.82
C LEU A 188 19.42 -10.31 -2.23
N SER A 189 20.50 -10.60 -2.98
CA SER A 189 20.65 -10.23 -4.39
C SER A 189 19.53 -10.81 -5.24
N ARG A 190 19.26 -12.11 -5.05
CA ARG A 190 18.21 -12.81 -5.80
C ARG A 190 16.82 -12.25 -5.53
N GLN A 191 16.56 -11.76 -4.32
CA GLN A 191 15.31 -11.09 -3.96
C GLN A 191 15.26 -9.61 -4.40
N GLN A 192 16.29 -9.10 -5.07
CA GLN A 192 16.45 -7.67 -5.40
C GLN A 192 16.41 -6.75 -4.16
N ARG A 193 16.76 -7.29 -2.98
CA ARG A 193 16.79 -6.54 -1.71
C ARG A 193 18.16 -5.93 -1.41
N LEU A 194 19.15 -6.14 -2.28
CA LEU A 194 20.38 -5.37 -2.17
C LEU A 194 20.05 -3.93 -2.53
N ASP A 195 20.06 -3.09 -1.49
CA ASP A 195 20.19 -1.65 -1.64
C ASP A 195 21.24 -1.37 -2.71
N VAL A 196 21.00 -0.40 -3.60
CA VAL A 196 21.93 -0.02 -4.67
C VAL A 196 23.35 0.23 -4.10
N LYS A 197 23.42 0.68 -2.84
CA LYS A 197 24.67 0.83 -2.06
C LYS A 197 25.47 -0.46 -1.87
N TYR A 198 24.82 -1.62 -1.74
CA TYR A 198 25.48 -2.91 -1.56
C TYR A 198 26.00 -3.49 -2.88
N MET A 199 25.27 -3.27 -3.98
CA MET A 199 25.67 -3.71 -5.32
C MET A 199 27.03 -3.11 -5.74
N ASP A 200 27.23 -1.81 -5.49
CA ASP A 200 28.46 -1.08 -5.80
C ASP A 200 29.71 -1.59 -5.05
N SER A 201 29.51 -2.30 -3.94
CA SER A 201 30.58 -2.84 -3.11
C SER A 201 30.83 -4.33 -3.33
N SER A 202 30.04 -5.00 -4.16
CA SER A 202 30.23 -6.43 -4.42
C SER A 202 31.48 -6.66 -5.28
N PHE A 203 32.22 -7.75 -5.01
CA PHE A 203 33.48 -8.05 -5.70
C PHE A 203 33.29 -8.06 -7.23
N GLY A 204 32.23 -8.71 -7.72
CA GLY A 204 31.92 -8.76 -9.16
C GLY A 204 31.60 -7.39 -9.76
N ALA A 205 30.82 -6.55 -9.07
CA ALA A 205 30.53 -5.20 -9.57
C ALA A 205 31.78 -4.31 -9.61
N VAL A 206 32.66 -4.43 -8.61
CA VAL A 206 33.95 -3.71 -8.61
C VAL A 206 34.84 -4.21 -9.75
N ALA A 207 34.92 -5.52 -9.97
CA ALA A 207 35.69 -6.09 -11.07
C ALA A 207 35.21 -5.57 -12.45
N ILE A 208 33.90 -5.51 -12.67
CA ILE A 208 33.30 -4.95 -13.90
C ILE A 208 33.61 -3.46 -14.02
N LYS A 209 33.44 -2.69 -12.93
CA LYS A 209 33.70 -1.25 -12.93
C LYS A 209 35.17 -0.90 -13.19
N MET A 210 36.09 -1.76 -12.75
CA MET A 210 37.52 -1.62 -13.02
C MET A 210 37.92 -2.12 -14.42
N GLY A 211 36.99 -2.68 -15.20
CA GLY A 211 37.26 -3.25 -16.52
C GLY A 211 38.11 -4.53 -16.48
N LEU A 212 38.15 -5.22 -15.33
CA LEU A 212 38.97 -6.41 -15.12
C LEU A 212 38.22 -7.72 -15.47
N ALA A 213 36.90 -7.69 -15.46
CA ALA A 213 36.05 -8.82 -15.86
C ALA A 213 34.79 -8.31 -16.56
N THR A 214 34.25 -9.10 -17.50
CA THR A 214 32.95 -8.82 -18.12
C THR A 214 31.82 -9.34 -17.24
N ARG A 215 30.59 -8.85 -17.49
CA ARG A 215 29.40 -9.33 -16.76
C ARG A 215 29.19 -10.82 -16.93
N ASP A 216 29.33 -11.33 -18.15
CA ASP A 216 29.13 -12.74 -18.47
C ASP A 216 30.13 -13.63 -17.71
N GLN A 217 31.40 -13.21 -17.63
CA GLN A 217 32.43 -13.93 -16.86
C GLN A 217 32.10 -13.99 -15.36
N ILE A 218 31.51 -12.93 -14.79
CA ILE A 218 31.07 -12.92 -13.39
C ILE A 218 29.89 -13.86 -13.20
N ASP A 219 28.92 -13.86 -14.11
CA ASP A 219 27.73 -14.71 -14.04
C ASP A 219 28.12 -16.21 -14.17
N ASP A 220 29.04 -16.54 -15.07
CA ASP A 220 29.61 -17.90 -15.22
C ASP A 220 30.33 -18.34 -13.95
N ALA A 221 31.16 -17.48 -13.36
CA ALA A 221 31.88 -17.78 -12.13
C ALA A 221 30.92 -17.98 -10.94
N LEU A 222 29.82 -17.22 -10.87
CA LEU A 222 28.77 -17.42 -9.87
C LEU A 222 28.04 -18.76 -10.06
N ALA A 223 27.77 -19.17 -11.30
CA ALA A 223 27.18 -20.47 -11.59
C ALA A 223 28.10 -21.62 -11.15
N ILE A 224 29.41 -21.51 -11.41
CA ILE A 224 30.43 -22.45 -10.95
C ILE A 224 30.48 -22.48 -9.42
N GLN A 225 30.51 -21.31 -8.77
CA GLN A 225 30.50 -21.19 -7.30
C GLN A 225 29.31 -21.93 -6.69
N GLN A 226 28.12 -21.75 -7.27
CA GLN A 226 26.90 -22.40 -6.82
C GLN A 226 26.96 -23.93 -6.99
N LYS A 227 27.50 -24.40 -8.13
CA LYS A 227 27.69 -25.83 -8.40
C LYS A 227 28.69 -26.48 -7.42
N LEU A 228 29.85 -25.86 -7.23
CA LEU A 228 30.90 -26.35 -6.33
C LEU A 228 30.42 -26.41 -4.89
N PHE A 229 29.67 -25.40 -4.45
CA PHE A 229 29.04 -25.45 -3.14
C PHE A 229 28.02 -26.59 -3.04
N SER A 230 27.17 -26.78 -4.04
CA SER A 230 26.15 -27.83 -4.00
C SER A 230 26.76 -29.23 -3.90
N MET A 231 27.95 -29.43 -4.46
CA MET A 231 28.67 -30.71 -4.44
C MET A 231 29.51 -30.91 -3.18
N THR A 232 30.25 -29.88 -2.75
CA THR A 232 31.27 -30.01 -1.70
C THR A 232 30.82 -29.47 -0.34
N ASN A 233 29.75 -28.68 -0.31
CA ASN A 233 29.30 -27.88 0.83
C ASN A 233 30.38 -26.93 1.40
N LYS A 234 31.43 -26.63 0.61
CA LYS A 234 32.48 -25.67 0.95
C LYS A 234 32.31 -24.40 0.12
N LEU A 235 32.32 -23.25 0.80
CA LEU A 235 32.23 -21.96 0.14
C LEU A 235 33.60 -21.60 -0.46
N GLN A 236 33.72 -21.65 -1.78
CA GLN A 236 34.84 -21.01 -2.46
C GLN A 236 34.54 -19.53 -2.72
N LEU A 237 35.55 -18.67 -2.56
CA LEU A 237 35.42 -17.25 -2.84
C LEU A 237 35.35 -17.01 -4.35
N LEU A 238 34.49 -16.08 -4.77
CA LEU A 238 34.32 -15.74 -6.19
C LEU A 238 35.65 -15.28 -6.82
N GLY A 239 36.50 -14.55 -6.08
CA GLY A 239 37.82 -14.16 -6.53
C GLY A 239 38.73 -15.35 -6.87
N ASN A 240 38.69 -16.42 -6.08
CA ASN A 240 39.49 -17.61 -6.35
C ASN A 240 38.99 -18.34 -7.59
N ILE A 241 37.66 -18.45 -7.75
CA ILE A 241 37.05 -19.09 -8.93
C ILE A 241 37.39 -18.32 -10.21
N LEU A 242 37.42 -16.99 -10.14
CA LEU A 242 37.83 -16.15 -11.28
C LEU A 242 39.32 -16.30 -11.60
N VAL A 243 40.17 -16.54 -10.61
CA VAL A 243 41.60 -16.85 -10.81
C VAL A 243 41.78 -18.26 -11.40
N ASP A 244 41.10 -19.26 -10.84
CA ASP A 244 41.15 -20.65 -11.31
C ASP A 244 40.67 -20.78 -12.77
N ASN A 245 39.73 -19.92 -13.21
CA ASN A 245 39.25 -19.86 -14.59
C ASN A 245 40.07 -18.90 -15.49
N ASN A 246 41.22 -18.40 -15.04
CA ASN A 246 42.08 -17.45 -15.76
C ASN A 246 41.38 -16.15 -16.20
N VAL A 247 40.29 -15.76 -15.54
CA VAL A 247 39.62 -14.48 -15.78
C VAL A 247 40.36 -13.34 -15.10
N LEU A 248 40.85 -13.59 -13.88
CA LEU A 248 41.62 -12.63 -13.09
C LEU A 248 42.96 -13.22 -12.68
N THR A 249 43.95 -12.37 -12.49
CA THR A 249 45.21 -12.72 -11.83
C THR A 249 45.12 -12.49 -10.32
N ASP A 250 45.96 -13.15 -9.53
CA ASP A 250 46.05 -12.89 -8.07
C ASP A 250 46.33 -11.41 -7.75
N ALA A 251 47.11 -10.74 -8.60
CA ALA A 251 47.39 -9.32 -8.47
C ALA A 251 46.12 -8.46 -8.65
N GLN A 252 45.32 -8.75 -9.68
CA GLN A 252 44.04 -8.08 -9.92
C GLN A 252 43.02 -8.36 -8.81
N THR A 253 42.96 -9.60 -8.31
CA THR A 253 42.10 -9.96 -7.17
C THR A 253 42.44 -9.14 -5.93
N ARG A 254 43.74 -9.00 -5.60
CA ARG A 254 44.19 -8.13 -4.49
C ARG A 254 43.84 -6.65 -4.73
N GLN A 255 43.95 -6.18 -5.97
CA GLN A 255 43.59 -4.81 -6.34
C GLN A 255 42.09 -4.53 -6.12
N ILE A 256 41.21 -5.46 -6.54
CA ILE A 256 39.76 -5.37 -6.33
C ILE A 256 39.44 -5.35 -4.83
N LEU A 257 40.06 -6.22 -4.03
CA LEU A 257 39.85 -6.27 -2.57
C LEU A 257 40.29 -4.96 -1.89
N SER A 258 41.40 -4.38 -2.32
CA SER A 258 41.90 -3.10 -1.80
C SER A 258 40.92 -1.96 -2.11
N HIS A 259 40.43 -1.89 -3.35
CA HIS A 259 39.44 -0.90 -3.76
C HIS A 259 38.10 -1.07 -3.03
N GLN A 260 37.66 -2.32 -2.82
CA GLN A 260 36.47 -2.62 -2.02
C GLN A 260 36.60 -2.10 -0.58
N LYS A 261 37.79 -2.23 0.03
CA LYS A 261 38.07 -1.71 1.37
C LYS A 261 38.02 -0.19 1.42
N GLU A 262 38.55 0.48 0.40
CA GLU A 262 38.52 1.94 0.26
C GLU A 262 37.08 2.46 0.10
N LEU A 263 36.28 1.86 -0.78
CA LEU A 263 34.88 2.22 -0.97
C LEU A 263 34.07 2.09 0.33
N LYS A 264 34.33 1.04 1.13
CA LYS A 264 33.69 0.87 2.46
C LYS A 264 34.10 1.95 3.45
N LEU A 265 35.35 2.42 3.42
CA LEU A 265 35.81 3.52 4.27
C LEU A 265 35.13 4.83 3.87
N GLN A 266 35.11 5.15 2.58
CA GLN A 266 34.45 6.35 2.05
C GLN A 266 32.95 6.36 2.36
N ALA A 267 32.26 5.20 2.26
CA ALA A 267 30.85 5.08 2.61
C ALA A 267 30.61 5.40 4.10
N LYS A 268 31.43 4.85 5.00
CA LYS A 268 31.35 5.13 6.45
C LYS A 268 31.62 6.60 6.76
N GLU A 269 32.55 7.24 6.06
CA GLU A 269 32.85 8.66 6.24
C GLU A 269 31.71 9.56 5.76
N ARG A 270 31.08 9.22 4.63
CA ARG A 270 29.88 9.89 4.13
C ARG A 270 28.73 9.76 5.11
N GLU A 271 28.50 8.58 5.67
CA GLU A 271 27.46 8.35 6.69
C GLU A 271 27.73 9.14 7.98
N LYS A 272 28.97 9.16 8.48
CA LYS A 272 29.36 10.00 9.63
C LYS A 272 29.13 11.48 9.35
N SER A 273 29.40 11.93 8.12
CA SER A 273 29.22 13.33 7.70
C SER A 273 27.74 13.70 7.57
N GLN A 274 26.92 12.81 6.98
CA GLN A 274 25.48 12.97 6.86
C GLN A 274 24.77 12.94 8.23
N ASN A 275 25.21 12.08 9.16
CA ASN A 275 24.65 12.03 10.50
C ASN A 275 25.01 13.28 11.33
N LYS A 276 26.20 13.85 11.13
CA LYS A 276 26.60 15.13 11.76
C LYS A 276 25.82 16.32 11.19
N SER A 277 25.57 16.35 9.88
CA SER A 277 24.77 17.41 9.25
C SER A 277 23.28 17.29 9.57
N GLN A 278 22.72 16.08 9.67
CA GLN A 278 21.33 15.85 10.10
C GLN A 278 21.07 16.19 11.57
N LYS A 279 22.03 15.92 12.48
CA LYS A 279 21.93 16.38 13.88
C LYS A 279 21.99 17.90 14.01
N ARG A 280 22.79 18.59 13.17
CA ARG A 280 22.84 20.07 13.14
C ARG A 280 21.63 20.69 12.44
N SER A 281 21.07 20.05 11.41
CA SER A 281 19.90 20.54 10.69
C SER A 281 18.59 20.31 11.44
N ARG A 282 18.43 19.25 12.25
CA ARG A 282 17.25 19.09 13.12
C ARG A 282 17.12 20.19 14.18
N ASN A 283 18.23 20.75 14.66
CA ASN A 283 18.21 21.90 15.59
C ASN A 283 18.08 23.27 14.90
N LYS A 284 18.48 23.41 13.63
CA LYS A 284 18.37 24.68 12.88
C LYS A 284 17.07 24.79 12.06
N GLN A 285 16.54 23.69 11.54
CA GLN A 285 15.31 23.68 10.73
C GLN A 285 14.02 23.86 11.55
N LYS A 286 14.06 23.72 12.89
CA LYS A 286 12.93 24.14 13.74
C LYS A 286 12.79 25.68 13.83
N LYS A 287 13.81 26.44 13.42
CA LYS A 287 13.83 27.91 13.52
C LYS A 287 13.70 28.63 12.17
N ASP A 288 14.22 28.05 11.07
CA ASP A 288 14.27 28.75 9.76
C ASP A 288 13.27 28.23 8.69
N LYS A 289 12.56 27.11 8.92
CA LYS A 289 11.67 26.49 7.91
C LYS A 289 10.28 27.14 7.77
N LYS A 290 10.09 28.34 8.34
CA LYS A 290 8.83 29.10 8.24
C LYS A 290 8.86 30.19 7.15
N GLU A 291 10.00 30.48 6.53
CA GLU A 291 10.15 31.69 5.70
C GLU A 291 10.63 31.49 4.24
N SER A 292 10.96 30.27 3.78
CA SER A 292 11.51 30.09 2.42
C SER A 292 10.91 28.95 1.58
N ILE A 293 9.73 28.43 1.95
CA ILE A 293 8.93 27.66 0.98
C ILE A 293 8.31 28.69 0.03
N VAL A 294 9.09 29.09 -0.97
CA VAL A 294 8.53 29.79 -2.14
C VAL A 294 7.46 28.86 -2.68
N ASP A 295 6.23 29.36 -2.69
CA ASP A 295 5.04 28.60 -3.02
C ASP A 295 5.10 28.23 -4.52
N ILE A 296 5.74 27.11 -4.86
CA ILE A 296 5.96 26.62 -6.24
C ILE A 296 4.63 26.55 -7.01
N GLN A 297 3.52 26.38 -6.28
CA GLN A 297 2.16 26.47 -6.79
C GLN A 297 1.85 27.79 -7.53
N LYS A 298 2.48 28.90 -7.14
CA LYS A 298 2.32 30.22 -7.81
C LYS A 298 3.16 30.35 -9.07
N LEU A 299 4.18 29.52 -9.23
CA LEU A 299 5.11 29.56 -10.36
C LEU A 299 4.67 28.63 -11.49
N ILE A 300 3.82 27.63 -11.22
CA ILE A 300 3.36 26.64 -12.19
C ILE A 300 1.85 26.72 -12.37
N LYS A 301 1.41 27.00 -13.60
CA LYS A 301 0.01 26.92 -13.98
C LYS A 301 -0.30 25.53 -14.54
N VAL A 302 -1.15 24.79 -13.84
CA VAL A 302 -1.67 23.51 -14.32
C VAL A 302 -2.97 23.75 -15.07
N ILE A 303 -3.02 23.33 -16.33
CA ILE A 303 -4.17 23.47 -17.23
C ILE A 303 -4.76 22.08 -17.44
N VAL A 304 -5.98 21.87 -16.96
CA VAL A 304 -6.72 20.61 -17.15
C VAL A 304 -7.74 20.82 -18.26
N SER A 305 -7.78 19.90 -19.22
CA SER A 305 -8.76 19.90 -20.31
C SER A 305 -10.20 19.78 -19.77
N LYS A 306 -11.19 20.28 -20.52
CA LYS A 306 -12.60 20.26 -20.13
C LYS A 306 -13.14 18.84 -19.90
N ASP A 307 -12.66 17.88 -20.67
CA ASP A 307 -12.97 16.45 -20.56
C ASP A 307 -12.27 15.76 -19.38
N LYS A 308 -11.34 16.46 -18.71
CA LYS A 308 -10.47 15.95 -17.64
C LYS A 308 -9.59 14.76 -18.07
N LEU A 309 -9.39 14.56 -19.38
CA LEU A 309 -8.55 13.49 -19.91
C LEU A 309 -7.11 13.94 -20.15
N GLU A 310 -6.85 15.24 -20.29
CA GLU A 310 -5.49 15.76 -20.40
C GLU A 310 -5.20 16.80 -19.33
N ALA A 311 -4.00 16.74 -18.75
CA ALA A 311 -3.45 17.81 -17.95
C ALA A 311 -2.11 18.26 -18.54
N ARG A 312 -1.91 19.58 -18.56
CA ARG A 312 -0.69 20.22 -19.04
C ARG A 312 -0.12 21.15 -17.97
N ILE A 313 1.20 21.26 -17.90
CA ILE A 313 1.87 22.25 -17.05
C ILE A 313 2.47 23.37 -17.90
N LEU A 314 2.36 24.60 -17.39
CA LEU A 314 2.96 25.78 -17.98
C LEU A 314 3.60 26.63 -16.86
N PRO A 315 4.94 26.75 -16.84
CA PRO A 315 5.63 27.67 -15.94
C PRO A 315 5.23 29.12 -16.24
N VAL A 316 4.79 29.87 -15.22
CA VAL A 316 4.42 31.29 -15.34
C VAL A 316 5.67 32.17 -15.29
N LYS A 317 6.71 31.71 -14.61
CA LYS A 317 8.04 32.33 -14.50
C LYS A 317 9.11 31.25 -14.60
N ASN A 318 10.36 31.66 -14.79
CA ASN A 318 11.50 30.75 -14.74
C ASN A 318 11.45 29.96 -13.42
N LEU A 319 11.43 28.64 -13.54
CA LEU A 319 11.44 27.77 -12.37
C LEU A 319 12.76 27.96 -11.62
N PRO A 320 12.73 28.01 -10.28
CA PRO A 320 13.92 27.97 -9.46
C PRO A 320 14.80 26.78 -9.86
N PRO A 321 16.14 26.95 -9.95
CA PRO A 321 17.05 25.88 -10.40
C PRO A 321 17.08 24.67 -9.46
N ASP A 322 16.56 24.82 -8.24
CA ASP A 322 16.40 23.79 -7.22
C ASP A 322 15.07 23.03 -7.31
N THR A 323 14.17 23.41 -8.23
CA THR A 323 12.89 22.69 -8.44
C THR A 323 13.17 21.25 -8.87
N ASN A 324 12.73 20.30 -8.05
CA ASN A 324 12.96 18.87 -8.27
C ASN A 324 11.68 18.16 -8.76
N LEU A 325 11.81 16.86 -9.02
CA LEU A 325 10.70 16.01 -9.47
C LEU A 325 9.55 15.98 -8.43
N ASP A 326 9.89 15.89 -7.15
CA ASP A 326 8.93 15.73 -6.06
C ASP A 326 8.08 17.00 -5.90
N ASP A 327 8.66 18.17 -6.16
CA ASP A 327 7.93 19.44 -6.15
C ASP A 327 6.83 19.47 -7.22
N ILE A 328 7.14 18.98 -8.44
CA ILE A 328 6.15 18.88 -9.53
C ILE A 328 5.07 17.86 -9.19
N LEU A 329 5.46 16.67 -8.71
CA LEU A 329 4.52 15.64 -8.29
C LEU A 329 3.61 16.11 -7.15
N PHE A 330 4.16 16.90 -6.22
CA PHE A 330 3.40 17.53 -5.15
C PHE A 330 2.33 18.49 -5.72
N VAL A 331 2.71 19.38 -6.63
CA VAL A 331 1.76 20.30 -7.31
C VAL A 331 0.67 19.54 -8.06
N LEU A 332 1.01 18.45 -8.75
CA LEU A 332 0.01 17.61 -9.44
C LEU A 332 -0.94 16.91 -8.47
N SER A 333 -0.41 16.41 -7.35
CA SER A 333 -1.20 15.73 -6.31
C SER A 333 -2.21 16.67 -5.66
N GLU A 334 -1.82 17.92 -5.40
CA GLU A 334 -2.69 18.99 -4.89
C GLU A 334 -3.81 19.33 -5.89
N LYS A 335 -3.56 19.18 -7.19
CA LYS A 335 -4.58 19.33 -8.24
C LYS A 335 -5.38 18.05 -8.52
N ASN A 336 -5.24 17.01 -7.70
CA ASN A 336 -5.88 15.70 -7.85
C ASN A 336 -5.57 14.98 -9.17
N ILE A 337 -4.41 15.25 -9.80
CA ILE A 337 -3.96 14.55 -11.00
C ILE A 337 -3.09 13.37 -10.55
N LYS A 338 -3.71 12.19 -10.43
CA LYS A 338 -3.05 10.96 -9.97
C LYS A 338 -2.86 9.90 -11.04
N TYR A 339 -3.75 9.89 -12.03
CA TYR A 339 -3.78 8.85 -13.06
C TYR A 339 -3.15 9.34 -14.35
N GLY A 340 -2.41 8.45 -15.02
CA GLY A 340 -1.85 8.72 -16.33
C GLY A 340 -0.77 9.80 -16.36
N VAL A 341 -0.14 10.10 -15.22
CA VAL A 341 1.02 11.01 -15.16
C VAL A 341 2.15 10.42 -16.01
N VAL A 342 2.79 11.26 -16.82
CA VAL A 342 3.95 10.86 -17.64
C VAL A 342 5.10 10.36 -16.76
N SER A 343 6.03 9.63 -17.37
CA SER A 343 7.09 8.98 -16.61
C SER A 343 7.96 10.00 -15.85
N HIS A 344 8.51 9.60 -14.71
CA HIS A 344 9.43 10.45 -13.94
C HIS A 344 10.65 10.91 -14.76
N PHE A 345 11.06 10.12 -15.76
CA PHE A 345 12.14 10.46 -16.68
C PHE A 345 11.77 11.65 -17.56
N ASP A 346 10.54 11.67 -18.11
CA ASP A 346 10.06 12.74 -18.97
C ASP A 346 9.95 14.06 -18.20
N ILE A 347 9.47 13.99 -16.95
CA ILE A 347 9.37 15.17 -16.07
C ILE A 347 10.76 15.76 -15.78
N ARG A 348 11.74 14.90 -15.46
CA ARG A 348 13.13 15.35 -15.25
C ARG A 348 13.74 15.96 -16.52
N THR A 349 13.44 15.38 -17.68
CA THR A 349 13.91 15.87 -18.97
C THR A 349 13.29 17.23 -19.28
N TYR A 350 12.00 17.41 -19.00
CA TYR A 350 11.31 18.69 -19.11
C TYR A 350 11.92 19.77 -18.20
N LEU A 351 12.19 19.44 -16.93
CA LEU A 351 12.80 20.39 -15.98
C LEU A 351 14.21 20.85 -16.40
N LYS A 352 14.98 19.98 -17.06
CA LYS A 352 16.35 20.29 -17.51
C LYS A 352 16.42 21.18 -18.75
N ASN A 353 15.32 21.35 -19.48
CA ASN A 353 15.30 22.04 -20.77
C ASN A 353 14.50 23.35 -20.67
N PRO A 354 15.11 24.52 -20.36
CA PRO A 354 14.39 25.78 -20.18
C PRO A 354 13.56 26.20 -21.40
N SER A 355 13.99 25.84 -22.61
CA SER A 355 13.28 26.18 -23.85
C SER A 355 11.90 25.51 -23.94
N SER A 356 11.68 24.37 -23.28
CA SER A 356 10.38 23.70 -23.24
C SER A 356 9.38 24.37 -22.29
N HIS A 357 9.83 25.31 -21.46
CA HIS A 357 9.00 25.99 -20.46
C HIS A 357 8.08 27.05 -21.08
N GLN A 358 8.27 27.37 -22.37
CA GLN A 358 7.46 28.37 -23.07
C GLN A 358 6.11 27.83 -23.56
N THR A 359 5.96 26.52 -23.72
CA THR A 359 4.73 25.90 -24.23
C THR A 359 4.09 24.97 -23.20
N PRO A 360 2.75 24.85 -23.18
CA PRO A 360 2.07 23.92 -22.28
C PRO A 360 2.49 22.49 -22.57
N TRP A 361 3.12 21.84 -21.60
CA TRP A 361 3.63 20.48 -21.74
C TRP A 361 2.67 19.46 -21.15
N LEU A 362 2.38 18.39 -21.88
CA LEU A 362 1.48 17.32 -21.44
C LEU A 362 2.10 16.53 -20.30
N ILE A 363 1.52 16.66 -19.10
CA ILE A 363 2.03 16.01 -17.88
C ILE A 363 1.22 14.77 -17.51
N ALA A 364 -0.03 14.68 -17.93
CA ALA A 364 -0.86 13.51 -17.68
C ALA A 364 -1.91 13.30 -18.78
N ARG A 365 -2.16 12.03 -19.09
CA ARG A 365 -3.20 11.59 -20.03
C ARG A 365 -4.04 10.47 -19.41
N GLY A 366 -5.31 10.75 -19.16
CA GLY A 366 -6.32 9.80 -18.71
C GLY A 366 -6.80 8.87 -19.83
N LYS A 367 -7.52 7.82 -19.42
CA LYS A 367 -8.25 6.95 -20.35
C LYS A 367 -9.69 7.44 -20.44
N PRO A 368 -10.28 7.53 -21.64
CA PRO A 368 -11.70 7.87 -21.77
C PRO A 368 -12.54 6.85 -20.98
N PRO A 369 -13.66 7.27 -20.37
CA PRO A 369 -14.54 6.35 -19.68
C PRO A 369 -15.03 5.29 -20.68
N VAL A 370 -14.83 4.03 -20.33
CA VAL A 370 -15.47 2.92 -21.06
C VAL A 370 -16.95 3.02 -20.75
N GLN A 371 -17.80 2.99 -21.78
CA GLN A 371 -19.25 2.97 -21.54
C GLN A 371 -19.58 1.76 -20.66
N PRO A 372 -20.43 1.92 -19.63
CA PRO A 372 -20.77 0.81 -18.76
C PRO A 372 -21.41 -0.28 -19.61
N GLU A 373 -20.77 -1.44 -19.66
CA GLU A 373 -21.43 -2.64 -20.13
C GLU A 373 -22.52 -2.99 -19.10
N HIS A 374 -23.72 -3.32 -19.58
CA HIS A 374 -24.80 -3.75 -18.69
C HIS A 374 -24.31 -4.95 -17.87
N ALA A 375 -24.51 -4.90 -16.55
CA ALA A 375 -24.10 -5.97 -15.67
C ALA A 375 -24.80 -7.28 -16.09
N SER A 376 -24.03 -8.28 -16.52
CA SER A 376 -24.52 -9.63 -16.76
C SER A 376 -24.25 -10.49 -15.51
N ILE A 377 -25.29 -11.15 -15.02
CA ILE A 377 -25.15 -12.16 -13.96
C ILE A 377 -25.04 -13.50 -14.67
N HIS A 378 -23.84 -14.08 -14.69
CA HIS A 378 -23.62 -15.43 -15.19
C HIS A 378 -23.77 -16.43 -14.05
N TYR A 379 -24.90 -17.13 -14.01
CA TYR A 379 -25.06 -18.26 -13.11
C TYR A 379 -24.31 -19.47 -13.66
N LYS A 380 -23.25 -19.89 -12.97
CA LYS A 380 -22.60 -21.19 -13.19
C LYS A 380 -23.11 -22.16 -12.13
N PHE A 381 -24.03 -23.02 -12.52
CA PHE A 381 -24.38 -24.19 -11.71
C PHE A 381 -23.73 -25.40 -12.33
N ASP A 382 -22.96 -26.14 -11.53
CA ASP A 382 -22.58 -27.50 -11.89
C ASP A 382 -23.87 -28.33 -11.80
N LEU A 383 -24.47 -28.63 -12.94
CA LEU A 383 -25.54 -29.61 -13.04
C LEU A 383 -24.91 -30.96 -12.67
N PHE A 384 -24.94 -31.30 -11.38
CA PHE A 384 -24.62 -32.63 -10.90
C PHE A 384 -25.40 -33.68 -11.72
N ASP A 385 -24.75 -34.82 -11.99
CA ASP A 385 -25.08 -35.99 -12.83
C ASP A 385 -26.48 -36.64 -12.67
N ARG A 386 -27.49 -35.95 -12.14
CA ARG A 386 -28.82 -36.53 -11.85
C ARG A 386 -29.95 -36.03 -12.72
N PHE A 387 -29.65 -35.34 -13.83
CA PHE A 387 -30.66 -34.98 -14.83
C PHE A 387 -30.47 -35.82 -16.09
N SER A 388 -31.22 -36.91 -16.21
CA SER A 388 -31.38 -37.60 -17.49
C SER A 388 -32.37 -36.81 -18.35
N CYS A 389 -31.87 -36.02 -19.31
CA CYS A 389 -32.72 -35.44 -20.35
C CYS A 389 -33.23 -36.58 -21.26
N ARG A 390 -34.55 -36.68 -21.46
CA ARG A 390 -35.09 -37.54 -22.53
C ARG A 390 -34.88 -36.84 -23.88
N SER A 391 -34.78 -37.62 -24.95
CA SER A 391 -34.51 -37.19 -26.34
C SER A 391 -35.49 -36.18 -26.95
N HIS A 392 -36.54 -35.76 -26.22
CA HIS A 392 -37.55 -34.80 -26.69
C HIS A 392 -37.55 -33.46 -25.94
N GLY A 393 -36.51 -33.16 -25.15
CA GLY A 393 -36.36 -31.85 -24.51
C GLY A 393 -37.29 -31.58 -23.32
N SER A 394 -38.04 -32.58 -22.84
CA SER A 394 -38.78 -32.48 -21.57
C SER A 394 -37.89 -32.94 -20.41
N ILE A 395 -37.80 -32.10 -19.37
CA ILE A 395 -37.16 -32.43 -18.09
C ILE A 395 -38.26 -33.00 -17.19
N ASP A 396 -38.08 -34.23 -16.69
CA ASP A 396 -39.00 -34.82 -15.71
C ASP A 396 -38.98 -33.98 -14.42
N HIS A 397 -40.13 -33.38 -14.08
CA HIS A 397 -40.37 -32.77 -12.77
C HIS A 397 -40.38 -33.86 -11.69
N LEU A 398 -39.21 -34.25 -11.19
CA LEU A 398 -39.14 -34.88 -9.87
C LEU A 398 -39.63 -33.84 -8.84
N SER A 399 -40.40 -34.29 -7.85
CA SER A 399 -41.11 -33.47 -6.87
C SER A 399 -40.18 -32.48 -6.14
N TRP A 400 -40.31 -31.20 -6.47
CA TRP A 400 -39.51 -30.10 -5.90
C TRP A 400 -40.37 -29.21 -5.00
N ASP A 401 -40.74 -29.71 -3.82
CA ASP A 401 -41.59 -28.97 -2.87
C ASP A 401 -40.88 -27.81 -2.13
N LYS A 402 -39.60 -27.53 -2.43
CA LYS A 402 -38.83 -26.49 -1.71
C LYS A 402 -37.88 -25.68 -2.60
N TRP A 403 -38.38 -25.07 -3.67
CA TRP A 403 -37.70 -23.93 -4.29
C TRP A 403 -38.22 -22.60 -3.75
N PRO A 404 -37.35 -21.60 -3.50
CA PRO A 404 -37.80 -20.27 -3.13
C PRO A 404 -38.60 -19.67 -4.28
N LYS A 405 -39.89 -19.37 -4.03
CA LYS A 405 -40.76 -18.72 -5.01
C LYS A 405 -40.22 -17.31 -5.31
N ALA A 406 -39.55 -17.14 -6.44
CA ALA A 406 -39.23 -15.81 -6.97
C ALA A 406 -40.54 -15.10 -7.37
N LYS A 407 -40.71 -13.85 -6.93
CA LYS A 407 -41.87 -13.03 -7.32
C LYS A 407 -41.81 -12.74 -8.83
N LYS A 408 -43.00 -12.63 -9.41
CA LYS A 408 -43.32 -12.65 -10.84
C LYS A 408 -42.77 -11.42 -11.58
N GLU A 409 -41.52 -11.46 -12.04
CA GLU A 409 -41.03 -10.64 -13.16
C GLU A 409 -40.19 -11.51 -14.11
N ILE A 410 -40.34 -11.26 -15.41
CA ILE A 410 -40.09 -12.19 -16.53
C ILE A 410 -38.60 -12.47 -16.74
N PHE A 411 -38.19 -13.75 -16.76
CA PHE A 411 -36.87 -14.19 -17.22
C PHE A 411 -36.97 -14.74 -18.64
N TRP A 412 -36.08 -14.33 -19.53
CA TRP A 412 -35.92 -14.93 -20.86
C TRP A 412 -34.70 -15.85 -20.84
N LEU A 413 -34.90 -17.12 -21.17
CA LEU A 413 -33.81 -18.06 -21.41
C LEU A 413 -33.32 -17.88 -22.86
N LYS A 414 -32.06 -17.50 -23.02
CA LYS A 414 -31.39 -17.54 -24.32
C LYS A 414 -30.47 -18.75 -24.35
N GLU A 415 -30.78 -19.70 -25.22
CA GLU A 415 -29.97 -20.89 -25.44
C GLU A 415 -28.68 -20.47 -26.18
N ILE A 416 -27.51 -20.74 -25.59
CA ILE A 416 -26.21 -20.57 -26.23
C ILE A 416 -25.75 -21.96 -26.67
N PRO A 417 -25.45 -22.19 -27.96
CA PRO A 417 -25.07 -23.50 -28.45
C PRO A 417 -23.62 -23.80 -28.06
N GLU A 418 -23.42 -24.42 -26.90
CA GLU A 418 -22.23 -25.22 -26.53
C GLU A 418 -22.45 -25.85 -25.14
N ASN A 419 -23.16 -26.99 -25.07
CA ASN A 419 -23.27 -27.92 -23.91
C ASN A 419 -23.31 -27.32 -22.48
N ARG A 420 -23.84 -26.11 -22.29
CA ARG A 420 -24.05 -25.46 -21.00
C ARG A 420 -25.26 -24.54 -21.09
N VAL A 421 -26.30 -24.86 -20.33
CA VAL A 421 -27.45 -23.98 -20.17
C VAL A 421 -27.06 -22.86 -19.19
N CYS A 422 -27.04 -21.62 -19.66
CA CYS A 422 -26.89 -20.43 -18.80
C CYS A 422 -28.24 -19.72 -18.69
N LEU A 423 -28.62 -19.35 -17.46
CA LEU A 423 -29.72 -18.43 -17.21
C LEU A 423 -29.16 -16.99 -17.27
N GLU A 424 -29.61 -16.19 -18.25
CA GLU A 424 -29.38 -14.75 -18.26
C GLU A 424 -30.64 -14.03 -17.78
N SER A 425 -30.50 -13.16 -16.79
CA SER A 425 -31.55 -12.23 -16.37
C SER A 425 -31.17 -10.83 -16.82
N VAL A 426 -31.98 -10.22 -17.69
CA VAL A 426 -31.87 -8.80 -18.05
C VAL A 426 -32.82 -8.00 -17.15
N CYS A 427 -32.26 -7.18 -16.25
CA CYS A 427 -33.06 -6.29 -15.42
C CYS A 427 -33.21 -4.94 -16.16
N MET A 428 -34.37 -4.69 -16.77
CA MET A 428 -34.69 -3.35 -17.28
C MET A 428 -35.24 -2.49 -16.14
N GLN A 429 -34.46 -1.50 -15.69
CA GLN A 429 -35.03 -0.37 -14.96
C GLN A 429 -35.74 0.55 -15.98
N LYS A 430 -37.03 0.79 -15.77
CA LYS A 430 -37.77 1.84 -16.47
C LYS A 430 -37.10 3.20 -16.19
N LEU A 431 -36.70 3.88 -17.26
CA LEU A 431 -36.26 5.28 -17.26
C LEU A 431 -37.39 6.23 -16.87
#